data_AF-A0A925DWQ4-F1
#
_entry.id   AF-A0A925DWQ4-F1
#
_cell.length_a   1.000
_cell.length_b   1.000
_cell.length_c   1.000
_cell.angle_alpha   90.00
_cell.angle_beta   90.00
_cell.angle_gamma   90.00
#
_symmetry.space_group_name_H-M   'P 1'
#
loop_
_entity.id
_entity.type
_entity.pdbx_description
1 polymer ?
#
loop_
_entity_poly.entity_id
_entity_poly.type
_entity_poly.pdbx_seq_one_letter_code
_entity_poly.pdbx_strand_id
1 'polypeptide(L)'
;MRVLTGIIFFTLFLSVGFSQVDTLYTTAGFLKIPNNPDSVAYTKDYAFNEGVYLNYKAFRTGDAIPRAMILSRVEKNQLEFYNKLVNESDTIVYRYGTGIKLILTDSIWGYIQNNVVYLNVEGTFCRLSVFGNVSHFLGTISVEAFKSSGPFYDPSQAGGGSSITGVPLKAKETHEFIFDFYTGRKEIAKFEVIEEILKRDPELYKEYAALKKKQKRDKMYIFLKRYNQKHPAYFPRLG
;
A
#
# COMPACT_ATOMS: atom_id res chain seq x y z
N MET A 1 11.20 43.65 37.67
CA MET A 1 10.66 42.27 37.78
C MET A 1 9.60 42.14 36.70
N ARG A 2 9.87 41.65 35.47
CA ARG A 2 10.02 40.23 35.06
C ARG A 2 8.92 39.37 35.72
N VAL A 3 8.00 38.71 35.01
CA VAL A 3 8.17 37.82 33.83
C VAL A 3 6.90 37.76 32.98
N LEU A 4 7.06 37.72 31.65
CA LEU A 4 6.06 37.36 30.63
C LEU A 4 5.85 35.83 30.61
N THR A 5 4.60 35.36 30.55
CA THR A 5 4.29 33.98 30.11
C THR A 5 3.15 34.01 29.10
N GLY A 6 3.51 34.03 27.82
CA GLY A 6 2.62 33.68 26.72
C GLY A 6 2.57 32.17 26.54
N ILE A 7 1.36 31.62 26.44
CA ILE A 7 1.15 30.21 26.08
C ILE A 7 0.77 30.19 24.59
N ILE A 8 1.76 29.84 23.78
CA ILE A 8 1.61 29.57 22.35
C ILE A 8 1.09 28.13 22.23
N PHE A 9 -0.12 27.95 21.67
CA PHE A 9 -0.60 26.65 21.22
C PHE A 9 0.18 26.26 19.96
N PHE A 10 1.19 25.40 20.13
CA PHE A 10 1.88 24.76 19.01
C PHE A 10 1.15 23.45 18.71
N THR A 11 0.43 23.41 17.58
CA THR A 11 -0.19 22.20 17.05
C THR A 11 0.92 21.24 16.61
N LEU A 12 1.17 20.21 17.42
CA LEU A 12 2.10 19.14 17.07
C LEU A 12 1.39 18.20 16.09
N PHE A 13 1.73 18.29 14.80
CA PHE A 13 1.45 17.22 13.84
C PHE A 13 2.23 15.97 14.29
N LEU A 14 1.53 14.98 14.83
CA LEU A 14 2.07 13.62 14.93
C LEU A 14 2.14 13.04 13.51
N SER A 15 3.29 13.22 12.88
CA SER A 15 3.77 12.30 11.86
C SER A 15 3.80 10.91 12.50
N VAL A 16 2.86 10.05 12.13
CA VAL A 16 2.86 8.64 12.52
C VAL A 16 4.18 8.05 12.04
N GLY A 17 5.06 7.78 13.00
CA GLY A 17 6.37 7.22 12.74
C GLY A 17 6.22 5.83 12.14
N PHE A 18 6.61 5.70 10.87
CA PHE A 18 7.15 4.45 10.39
C PHE A 18 8.36 4.13 11.28
N SER A 19 8.29 2.99 11.97
CA SER A 19 9.28 2.60 12.96
C SER A 19 10.68 2.54 12.32
N GLN A 20 11.68 3.09 13.02
CA GLN A 20 13.10 3.14 12.65
C GLN A 20 13.76 1.78 12.33
N VAL A 21 13.02 0.68 12.38
CA VAL A 21 13.51 -0.68 12.06
C VAL A 21 13.44 -0.98 10.56
N ASP A 22 12.68 -0.22 9.77
CA ASP A 22 12.57 -0.42 8.31
C ASP A 22 13.69 0.29 7.51
N THR A 23 14.61 1.01 8.16
CA THR A 23 15.61 1.85 7.50
C THR A 23 17.01 1.22 7.36
N LEU A 24 17.20 -0.06 7.71
CA LEU A 24 18.50 -0.74 7.53
C LEU A 24 18.70 -1.40 6.16
N TYR A 25 17.80 -1.18 5.20
CA TYR A 25 17.93 -1.72 3.83
C TYR A 25 18.12 -0.65 2.74
N THR A 26 18.36 0.60 3.12
CA THR A 26 18.52 1.71 2.18
C THR A 26 19.89 2.36 2.31
N THR A 27 20.97 1.62 2.09
CA THR A 27 22.23 2.22 1.62
C THR A 27 23.05 1.17 0.87
N ALA A 28 23.49 1.54 -0.33
CA ALA A 28 24.39 0.82 -1.23
C ALA A 28 23.83 -0.37 -2.02
N GLY A 29 23.61 -0.11 -3.31
CA GLY A 29 23.71 -1.11 -4.36
C GLY A 29 22.46 -1.94 -4.57
N PHE A 30 22.29 -2.37 -5.81
CA PHE A 30 21.27 -3.30 -6.23
C PHE A 30 21.20 -4.50 -5.26
N LEU A 31 20.17 -4.58 -4.42
CA LEU A 31 19.72 -5.82 -3.77
C LEU A 31 19.51 -6.89 -4.85
N LYS A 32 20.57 -7.65 -5.11
CA LYS A 32 20.41 -9.03 -5.54
C LYS A 32 19.53 -9.67 -4.47
N ILE A 33 18.27 -9.92 -4.80
CA ILE A 33 17.43 -10.83 -4.03
C ILE A 33 18.31 -12.06 -3.83
N PRO A 34 18.54 -12.54 -2.59
CA PRO A 34 19.29 -13.75 -2.42
C PRO A 34 18.61 -14.80 -3.29
N ASN A 35 19.34 -15.27 -4.31
CA ASN A 35 19.00 -16.50 -5.03
C ASN A 35 19.12 -17.60 -3.96
N ASN A 36 18.11 -17.69 -3.12
CA ASN A 36 17.90 -18.86 -2.31
C ASN A 36 17.66 -19.97 -3.35
N PRO A 37 18.45 -21.06 -3.37
CA PRO A 37 18.25 -22.16 -4.31
C PRO A 37 16.79 -22.68 -4.33
N ASP A 38 16.04 -22.42 -3.27
CA ASP A 38 14.64 -22.77 -3.10
C ASP A 38 13.66 -21.64 -3.46
N SER A 39 14.04 -20.68 -4.31
CA SER A 39 13.10 -19.67 -4.83
C SER A 39 12.68 -19.96 -6.27
N VAL A 40 11.42 -19.69 -6.59
CA VAL A 40 10.83 -19.89 -7.93
C VAL A 40 10.25 -18.58 -8.45
N ALA A 41 10.35 -18.37 -9.76
CA ALA A 41 9.69 -17.25 -10.41
C ALA A 41 8.17 -17.42 -10.29
N TYR A 42 7.47 -16.32 -9.99
CA TYR A 42 6.03 -16.29 -9.93
C TYR A 42 5.42 -16.67 -11.28
N THR A 43 4.47 -17.59 -11.22
CA THR A 43 3.56 -17.92 -12.31
C THR A 43 2.13 -17.81 -11.77
N LYS A 44 1.13 -17.81 -12.67
CA LYS A 44 -0.28 -17.78 -12.25
C LYS A 44 -0.69 -19.00 -11.42
N ASP A 45 0.06 -20.09 -11.55
CA ASP A 45 -0.17 -21.35 -10.83
C ASP A 45 0.56 -21.39 -9.49
N TYR A 46 1.34 -20.37 -9.15
CA TYR A 46 1.96 -20.26 -7.84
C TYR A 46 0.88 -20.13 -6.76
N ALA A 47 0.88 -21.06 -5.81
CA ALA A 47 0.02 -21.03 -4.65
C ALA A 47 0.70 -20.26 -3.51
N PHE A 48 0.02 -19.28 -2.94
CA PHE A 48 0.48 -18.60 -1.73
C PHE A 48 -0.07 -19.27 -0.47
N ASN A 49 0.64 -19.14 0.65
CA ASN A 49 0.12 -19.53 1.95
C ASN A 49 -1.06 -18.62 2.33
N GLU A 50 -2.25 -19.19 2.56
CA GLU A 50 -3.39 -18.40 3.01
C GLU A 50 -3.19 -17.92 4.44
N GLY A 51 -3.56 -16.67 4.70
CA GLY A 51 -3.37 -16.09 6.03
C GLY A 51 -3.22 -14.59 6.06
N VAL A 52 -3.08 -14.10 7.29
CA VAL A 52 -2.76 -12.71 7.57
C VAL A 52 -1.24 -12.54 7.61
N TYR A 53 -0.73 -11.54 6.90
CA TYR A 53 0.69 -11.20 6.86
C TYR A 53 0.91 -9.90 7.62
N LEU A 54 1.73 -9.97 8.67
CA LEU A 54 1.95 -8.82 9.54
C LEU A 54 2.77 -7.72 8.88
N ASN A 55 3.80 -8.09 8.11
CA ASN A 55 4.70 -7.16 7.44
C ASN A 55 5.13 -7.70 6.08
N TYR A 56 5.80 -6.87 5.29
CA TYR A 56 6.24 -7.25 3.96
C TYR A 56 7.21 -8.44 3.98
N LYS A 57 8.11 -8.51 4.98
CA LYS A 57 9.03 -9.62 5.15
C LYS A 57 8.28 -10.95 5.31
N ALA A 58 7.25 -10.98 6.15
CA ALA A 58 6.42 -12.16 6.38
C ALA A 58 5.79 -12.67 5.07
N PHE A 59 5.29 -11.75 4.23
CA PHE A 59 4.78 -12.12 2.91
C PHE A 59 5.86 -12.69 1.98
N ARG A 60 7.06 -12.10 1.98
CA ARG A 60 8.19 -12.58 1.18
C ARG A 60 8.74 -13.93 1.62
N THR A 61 8.57 -14.28 2.89
CA THR A 61 9.00 -15.57 3.46
C THR A 61 7.87 -16.58 3.57
N GLY A 62 6.62 -16.22 3.22
CA GLY A 62 5.46 -17.09 3.37
C GLY A 62 5.01 -17.33 4.82
N ASP A 63 5.45 -16.49 5.77
CA ASP A 63 5.12 -16.57 7.19
C ASP A 63 3.73 -15.97 7.46
N ALA A 64 2.70 -16.69 7.02
CA ALA A 64 1.31 -16.30 7.17
C ALA A 64 0.77 -16.74 8.53
N ILE A 65 -0.07 -15.94 9.17
CA ILE A 65 -0.90 -16.37 10.30
C ILE A 65 -2.11 -17.13 9.73
N PRO A 66 -2.18 -18.46 9.90
CA PRO A 66 -3.25 -19.25 9.33
C PRO A 66 -4.54 -19.07 10.13
N ARG A 67 -5.67 -19.33 9.47
CA ARG A 67 -7.02 -19.26 10.04
C ARG A 67 -7.17 -19.98 11.38
N ALA A 68 -6.51 -21.14 11.52
CA ALA A 68 -6.57 -21.95 12.72
C ALA A 68 -6.00 -21.24 13.96
N MET A 69 -5.01 -20.36 13.77
CA MET A 69 -4.37 -19.62 14.87
C MET A 69 -5.15 -18.38 15.30
N ILE A 70 -6.06 -17.86 14.46
CA ILE A 70 -6.82 -16.65 14.75
C ILE A 70 -7.95 -16.95 15.74
N LEU A 71 -8.08 -16.10 16.75
CA LEU A 71 -9.14 -16.13 17.76
C LEU A 71 -10.14 -15.03 17.42
N SER A 72 -11.27 -15.42 16.81
CA SER A 72 -12.29 -14.49 16.34
C SER A 72 -13.69 -15.07 16.55
N ARG A 73 -14.68 -14.19 16.66
CA ARG A 73 -16.11 -14.53 16.64
C ARG A 73 -16.64 -14.77 15.22
N VAL A 74 -15.89 -14.35 14.19
CA VAL A 74 -16.21 -14.60 12.79
C VAL A 74 -16.14 -16.11 12.53
N GLU A 75 -17.18 -16.65 11.88
CA GLU A 75 -17.25 -18.06 11.50
C GLU A 75 -16.10 -18.43 10.55
N LYS A 76 -15.26 -19.38 10.97
CA LYS A 76 -14.02 -19.75 10.28
C LYS A 76 -14.26 -20.49 8.97
N ASN A 77 -15.37 -21.18 8.82
CA ASN A 77 -15.62 -21.97 7.61
C ASN A 77 -16.17 -21.15 6.44
N GLN A 78 -16.40 -19.85 6.63
CA GLN A 78 -16.88 -18.98 5.56
C GLN A 78 -15.77 -18.64 4.56
N LEU A 79 -16.15 -18.57 3.28
CA LEU A 79 -15.26 -18.27 2.16
C LEU A 79 -14.55 -16.90 2.33
N GLU A 80 -15.24 -15.94 2.95
CA GLU A 80 -14.81 -14.56 3.13
C GLU A 80 -14.27 -14.28 4.54
N PHE A 81 -13.75 -15.30 5.23
CA PHE A 81 -13.30 -15.19 6.62
C PHE A 81 -12.33 -14.01 6.85
N TYR A 82 -11.28 -13.88 6.02
CA TYR A 82 -10.27 -12.84 6.23
C TYR A 82 -10.82 -11.46 5.89
N ASN A 83 -11.64 -11.36 4.84
CA ASN A 83 -12.31 -10.10 4.50
C ASN A 83 -13.22 -9.62 5.63
N LYS A 84 -14.00 -10.51 6.24
CA LYS A 84 -14.83 -10.17 7.41
C LYS A 84 -13.98 -9.83 8.63
N LEU A 85 -12.96 -10.64 8.92
CA LEU A 85 -12.06 -10.42 10.04
C LEU A 85 -11.49 -9.00 10.06
N VAL A 86 -11.00 -8.51 8.92
CA VAL A 86 -10.37 -7.18 8.85
C VAL A 86 -11.37 -6.02 8.80
N ASN A 87 -12.62 -6.28 8.42
CA ASN A 87 -13.66 -5.24 8.33
C ASN A 87 -14.52 -5.15 9.59
N GLU A 88 -14.61 -6.22 10.38
CA GLU A 88 -15.46 -6.31 11.58
C GLU A 88 -14.69 -6.08 12.89
N SER A 89 -13.35 -5.98 12.85
CA SER A 89 -12.55 -5.77 14.05
C SER A 89 -11.34 -4.87 13.81
N ASP A 90 -11.13 -3.93 14.73
CA ASP A 90 -9.93 -3.09 14.77
C ASP A 90 -8.68 -3.85 15.24
N THR A 91 -8.85 -5.06 15.77
CA THR A 91 -7.74 -5.89 16.27
C THR A 91 -7.86 -7.33 15.84
N ILE A 92 -6.73 -7.94 15.53
CA ILE A 92 -6.62 -9.38 15.26
C ILE A 92 -5.92 -10.03 16.46
N VAL A 93 -6.61 -11.00 17.06
CA VAL A 93 -6.08 -11.82 18.15
C VAL A 93 -5.69 -13.19 17.60
N TYR A 94 -4.49 -13.67 17.89
CA TYR A 94 -4.01 -14.96 17.38
C TYR A 94 -3.07 -15.67 18.37
N ARG A 95 -3.03 -16.99 18.28
CA ARG A 95 -2.10 -17.83 19.05
C ARG A 95 -0.68 -17.71 18.49
N TYR A 96 0.30 -17.59 19.37
CA TYR A 96 1.72 -17.59 19.02
C TYR A 96 2.53 -18.33 20.08
N GLY A 97 3.10 -19.48 19.71
CA GLY A 97 3.71 -20.39 20.68
C GLY A 97 2.69 -20.85 21.73
N THR A 98 3.01 -20.67 23.00
CA THR A 98 2.11 -20.97 24.13
C THR A 98 1.18 -19.81 24.51
N GLY A 99 1.34 -18.64 23.88
CA GLY A 99 0.64 -17.42 24.24
C GLY A 99 -0.35 -16.91 23.18
N ILE A 100 -0.90 -15.73 23.45
CA ILE A 100 -1.80 -14.98 22.58
C ILE A 100 -1.18 -13.62 22.28
N LYS A 101 -1.31 -13.17 21.04
CA LYS A 101 -0.92 -11.83 20.60
C LYS A 101 -2.13 -11.07 20.07
N LEU A 102 -2.08 -9.75 20.19
CA LEU A 102 -3.04 -8.80 19.65
C LEU A 102 -2.28 -7.83 18.75
N ILE A 103 -2.84 -7.54 17.57
CA ILE A 103 -2.31 -6.56 16.63
C ILE A 103 -3.44 -5.71 16.08
N LEU A 104 -3.18 -4.42 15.81
CA LEU A 104 -4.14 -3.57 15.15
C LEU A 104 -4.33 -4.01 13.70
N THR A 105 -5.57 -4.11 13.24
CA THR A 105 -5.91 -4.54 11.88
C THR A 105 -5.30 -3.59 10.84
N ASP A 106 -5.28 -2.29 11.12
CA ASP A 106 -4.70 -1.26 10.24
C ASP A 106 -3.17 -1.34 10.12
N SER A 107 -2.49 -2.09 11.00
CA SER A 107 -1.04 -2.23 11.03
C SER A 107 -0.52 -3.44 10.27
N ILE A 108 -1.39 -4.39 9.89
CA ILE A 108 -0.98 -5.56 9.13
C ILE A 108 -0.69 -5.18 7.67
N TRP A 109 0.24 -5.89 7.03
CA TRP A 109 0.60 -5.62 5.63
C TRP A 109 -0.52 -5.98 4.65
N GLY A 110 -1.19 -7.10 4.90
CA GLY A 110 -2.22 -7.63 4.02
C GLY A 110 -2.65 -9.04 4.43
N TYR A 111 -3.52 -9.64 3.62
CA TYR A 111 -3.91 -11.03 3.76
C TYR A 111 -4.03 -11.70 2.39
N ILE A 112 -4.03 -13.03 2.39
CA ILE A 112 -4.27 -13.84 1.21
C ILE A 112 -5.47 -14.73 1.47
N GLN A 113 -6.41 -14.72 0.54
CA GLN A 113 -7.62 -15.55 0.56
C GLN A 113 -7.89 -16.04 -0.85
N ASN A 114 -8.11 -17.34 -1.01
CA ASN A 114 -8.36 -18.00 -2.30
C ASN A 114 -7.28 -17.67 -3.34
N ASN A 115 -6.01 -17.70 -2.90
CA ASN A 115 -4.84 -17.33 -3.70
C ASN A 115 -4.83 -15.87 -4.24
N VAL A 116 -5.69 -14.99 -3.70
CA VAL A 116 -5.74 -13.58 -4.05
C VAL A 116 -5.09 -12.75 -2.95
N VAL A 117 -4.16 -11.88 -3.33
CA VAL A 117 -3.47 -10.97 -2.40
C VAL A 117 -4.29 -9.71 -2.18
N TYR A 118 -4.54 -9.38 -0.92
CA TYR A 118 -5.17 -8.15 -0.49
C TYR A 118 -4.18 -7.33 0.33
N LEU A 119 -3.87 -6.14 -0.17
CA LEU A 119 -2.86 -5.25 0.39
C LEU A 119 -3.52 -4.15 1.21
N ASN A 120 -3.03 -3.91 2.42
CA ASN A 120 -3.47 -2.78 3.22
C ASN A 120 -2.90 -1.46 2.65
N VAL A 121 -3.77 -0.51 2.32
CA VAL A 121 -3.44 0.86 1.92
C VAL A 121 -4.23 1.79 2.83
N GLU A 122 -3.55 2.44 3.78
CA GLU A 122 -4.16 3.40 4.73
C GLU A 122 -5.40 2.83 5.45
N GLY A 123 -5.31 1.57 5.91
CA GLY A 123 -6.39 0.87 6.60
C GLY A 123 -7.43 0.24 5.67
N THR A 124 -7.32 0.43 4.35
CA THR A 124 -8.21 -0.18 3.36
C THR A 124 -7.53 -1.33 2.64
N PHE A 125 -8.15 -2.52 2.66
CA PHE A 125 -7.61 -3.71 2.00
C PHE A 125 -8.01 -3.78 0.53
N CYS A 126 -7.04 -3.62 -0.35
CA CYS A 126 -7.23 -3.54 -1.78
C CYS A 126 -6.74 -4.82 -2.46
N ARG A 127 -7.54 -5.38 -3.36
CA ARG A 127 -7.15 -6.55 -4.16
C ARG A 127 -6.00 -6.18 -5.10
N LEU A 128 -4.93 -6.96 -5.10
CA LEU A 128 -3.81 -6.82 -6.03
C LEU A 128 -4.19 -7.41 -7.40
N SER A 129 -4.84 -6.59 -8.25
CA SER A 129 -5.47 -7.04 -9.51
C SER A 129 -4.49 -7.58 -10.56
N VAL A 130 -3.37 -6.89 -10.77
CA VAL A 130 -2.32 -7.30 -11.71
C VAL A 130 -1.08 -7.63 -10.92
N PHE A 131 -0.72 -8.92 -10.92
CA PHE A 131 0.42 -9.42 -10.19
C PHE A 131 1.68 -9.47 -11.08
N GLY A 132 2.77 -8.86 -10.58
CA GLY A 132 4.10 -8.92 -11.18
C GLY A 132 5.15 -8.49 -10.16
N ASN A 133 6.41 -8.40 -10.57
CA ASN A 133 7.45 -7.79 -9.72
C ASN A 133 7.15 -6.32 -9.41
N VAL A 134 6.46 -5.66 -10.34
CA VAL A 134 5.77 -4.42 -10.07
C VAL A 134 4.29 -4.64 -10.35
N SER A 135 3.51 -4.74 -9.29
CA SER A 135 2.06 -4.98 -9.36
C SER A 135 1.27 -3.69 -9.53
N HIS A 136 0.09 -3.79 -10.12
CA HIS A 136 -0.85 -2.69 -10.32
C HIS A 136 -2.22 -3.04 -9.76
N PHE A 137 -2.87 -2.08 -9.12
CA PHE A 137 -4.17 -2.28 -8.49
C PHE A 137 -4.93 -0.96 -8.29
N LEU A 138 -6.23 -1.07 -8.01
CA LEU A 138 -7.07 0.06 -7.62
C LEU A 138 -7.20 0.09 -6.10
N GLY A 139 -7.04 1.27 -5.50
CA GLY A 139 -7.21 1.48 -4.07
C GLY A 139 -7.99 2.74 -3.80
N THR A 140 -8.69 2.78 -2.66
CA THR A 140 -9.41 3.96 -2.20
C THR A 140 -8.71 4.54 -0.99
N ILE A 141 -8.32 5.81 -1.07
CA ILE A 141 -7.71 6.57 0.03
C ILE A 141 -8.64 7.67 0.50
N SER A 142 -8.45 8.11 1.75
CA SER A 142 -9.21 9.24 2.29
C SER A 142 -8.41 10.52 2.09
N VAL A 143 -8.98 11.47 1.36
CA VAL A 143 -8.40 12.80 1.13
C VAL A 143 -9.19 13.86 1.89
N GLU A 144 -8.52 14.92 2.34
CA GLU A 144 -9.20 16.09 2.91
C GLU A 144 -9.70 16.96 1.76
N ALA A 145 -11.02 17.10 1.66
CA ALA A 145 -11.71 17.97 0.72
C ALA A 145 -12.34 19.14 1.47
N PHE A 146 -12.20 20.35 0.93
CA PHE A 146 -12.88 21.53 1.47
C PHE A 146 -14.17 21.74 0.70
N LYS A 147 -15.32 21.60 1.37
CA LYS A 147 -16.61 21.97 0.77
C LYS A 147 -16.79 23.47 0.92
N SER A 148 -16.92 24.17 -0.20
CA SER A 148 -17.41 25.54 -0.21
C SER A 148 -18.89 25.52 0.23
N SER A 149 -19.18 26.13 1.37
CA SER A 149 -20.54 26.26 1.88
C SER A 149 -21.26 27.39 1.14
N GLY A 150 -22.20 27.06 0.24
CA GLY A 150 -23.14 28.02 -0.32
C GLY A 150 -24.12 27.39 -1.30
N PRO A 151 -25.45 27.45 -1.06
CA PRO A 151 -26.46 26.92 -2.00
C PRO A 151 -26.81 27.85 -3.18
N PHE A 152 -26.33 29.10 -3.19
CA PHE A 152 -26.67 30.08 -4.22
C PHE A 152 -25.50 31.05 -4.36
N TYR A 153 -24.78 30.99 -5.49
CA TYR A 153 -23.83 32.04 -5.87
C TYR A 153 -24.44 32.80 -7.05
N ASP A 154 -25.16 33.88 -6.72
CA ASP A 154 -25.57 34.93 -7.65
C ASP A 154 -24.43 35.98 -7.69
N PRO A 155 -23.79 36.22 -8.85
CA PRO A 155 -22.66 37.16 -8.96
C PRO A 155 -23.02 38.64 -8.75
N SER A 156 -24.27 38.99 -8.50
CA SER A 156 -24.74 40.38 -8.46
C SER A 156 -24.64 41.09 -7.10
N GLN A 157 -24.21 40.43 -6.01
CA GLN A 157 -24.14 41.03 -4.66
C GLN A 157 -22.74 41.07 -4.04
N ALA A 158 -21.73 41.45 -4.83
CA ALA A 158 -20.37 41.67 -4.31
C ALA A 158 -20.24 43.02 -3.60
N GLY A 159 -20.75 43.09 -2.37
CA GLY A 159 -20.59 44.23 -1.46
C GLY A 159 -20.30 43.76 -0.04
N GLY A 160 -19.04 43.47 0.26
CA GLY A 160 -18.56 43.23 1.63
C GLY A 160 -17.95 41.85 1.84
N GLY A 161 -16.67 41.85 2.22
CA GLY A 161 -15.85 40.66 2.39
C GLY A 161 -16.47 39.60 3.27
N SER A 162 -16.62 38.39 2.73
CA SER A 162 -16.98 37.21 3.51
C SER A 162 -15.84 36.21 3.41
N SER A 163 -15.12 36.05 4.51
CA SER A 163 -14.09 35.04 4.73
C SER A 163 -14.74 33.66 4.71
N ILE A 164 -14.53 32.91 3.63
CA ILE A 164 -14.99 31.53 3.46
C ILE A 164 -14.13 30.61 4.33
N THR A 165 -14.59 30.30 5.54
CA THR A 165 -14.01 29.26 6.40
C THR A 165 -14.61 27.90 6.01
N GLY A 166 -14.02 27.24 5.01
CA GLY A 166 -14.45 25.89 4.59
C GLY A 166 -14.12 24.84 5.65
N VAL A 167 -15.10 24.02 6.03
CA VAL A 167 -14.88 22.88 6.94
C VAL A 167 -14.21 21.74 6.17
N PRO A 168 -13.09 21.16 6.65
CA PRO A 168 -12.47 20.01 6.03
C PRO A 168 -13.38 18.77 6.17
N LEU A 169 -13.68 18.11 5.06
CA LEU A 169 -14.42 16.86 4.97
C LEU A 169 -13.48 15.77 4.46
N LYS A 170 -13.55 14.58 5.05
CA LYS A 170 -12.84 13.41 4.50
C LYS A 170 -13.64 12.87 3.31
N ALA A 171 -13.12 13.04 2.10
CA ALA A 171 -13.64 12.41 0.89
C ALA A 171 -12.87 11.13 0.58
N LYS A 172 -13.53 10.14 -0.03
CA LYS A 172 -12.86 8.92 -0.51
C LYS A 172 -12.58 9.06 -2.00
N GLU A 173 -11.33 8.86 -2.40
CA GLU A 173 -10.92 8.89 -3.80
C GLU A 173 -10.30 7.57 -4.21
N THR A 174 -10.67 7.08 -5.39
CA THR A 174 -10.07 5.89 -5.99
C THR A 174 -8.89 6.29 -6.86
N HIS A 175 -7.74 5.70 -6.58
CA HIS A 175 -6.49 5.90 -7.32
C HIS A 175 -5.97 4.56 -7.84
N GLU A 176 -5.24 4.62 -8.95
CA GLU A 176 -4.42 3.51 -9.42
C GLU A 176 -3.11 3.51 -8.65
N PHE A 177 -2.69 2.35 -8.15
CA PHE A 177 -1.48 2.17 -7.37
C PHE A 177 -0.53 1.20 -8.03
N ILE A 178 0.75 1.40 -7.73
CA ILE A 178 1.84 0.50 -8.03
C ILE A 178 2.42 -0.04 -6.72
N PHE A 179 2.67 -1.34 -6.69
CA PHE A 179 3.41 -2.00 -5.62
C PHE A 179 4.68 -2.61 -6.17
N ASP A 180 5.83 -2.15 -5.70
CA ASP A 180 7.14 -2.60 -6.15
C ASP A 180 7.71 -3.64 -5.19
N PHE A 181 7.80 -4.89 -5.63
CA PHE A 181 8.32 -5.99 -4.80
C PHE A 181 9.81 -5.85 -4.48
N TYR A 182 10.55 -5.06 -5.23
CA TYR A 182 11.95 -4.86 -4.91
C TYR A 182 12.13 -4.01 -3.64
N THR A 183 11.31 -2.97 -3.49
CA THR A 183 11.41 -2.00 -2.39
C THR A 183 10.35 -2.18 -1.31
N GLY A 184 9.26 -2.89 -1.59
CA GLY A 184 8.07 -2.97 -0.73
C GLY A 184 7.22 -1.70 -0.72
N ARG A 185 7.51 -0.72 -1.59
CA ARG A 185 6.79 0.56 -1.62
C ARG A 185 5.47 0.48 -2.39
N LYS A 186 4.51 1.28 -1.92
CA LYS A 186 3.18 1.48 -2.50
C LYS A 186 3.10 2.94 -2.92
N GLU A 187 2.87 3.21 -4.19
CA GLU A 187 2.85 4.58 -4.73
C GLU A 187 1.70 4.74 -5.71
N ILE A 188 1.11 5.94 -5.81
CA ILE A 188 0.10 6.23 -6.84
C ILE A 188 0.76 6.09 -8.21
N ALA A 189 0.10 5.39 -9.13
CA ALA A 189 0.57 5.12 -10.47
C ALA A 189 0.72 6.44 -11.26
N LYS A 190 1.96 6.82 -11.52
CA LYS A 190 2.32 7.99 -12.34
C LYS A 190 3.47 7.63 -13.27
N PHE A 191 3.56 8.32 -14.39
CA PHE A 191 4.58 8.00 -15.39
C PHE A 191 6.00 8.23 -14.85
N GLU A 192 6.18 9.14 -13.89
CA GLU A 192 7.43 9.39 -13.18
C GLU A 192 7.83 8.22 -12.27
N VAL A 193 6.88 7.62 -11.56
CA VAL A 193 7.10 6.43 -10.72
C VAL A 193 7.52 5.25 -11.59
N ILE A 194 6.84 5.06 -12.72
CA ILE A 194 7.19 4.00 -13.69
C ILE A 194 8.57 4.27 -14.29
N GLU A 195 8.89 5.51 -14.64
CA GLU A 195 10.21 5.88 -15.16
C GLU A 195 11.33 5.52 -14.18
N GLU A 196 11.14 5.80 -12.88
CA GLU A 196 12.10 5.45 -11.84
C GLU A 196 12.31 3.94 -11.70
N ILE A 197 11.23 3.16 -11.76
CA ILE A 197 11.29 1.69 -11.74
C ILE A 197 12.06 1.17 -12.96
N LEU A 198 11.79 1.74 -14.15
CA LEU A 198 12.41 1.32 -15.39
C LEU A 198 13.92 1.55 -15.42
N LYS A 199 14.48 2.52 -14.66
CA LYS A 199 15.94 2.74 -14.56
C LYS A 199 16.74 1.49 -14.16
N ARG A 200 16.08 0.51 -13.54
CA ARG A 200 16.66 -0.80 -13.18
C ARG A 200 16.92 -1.69 -14.39
N ASP A 201 16.28 -1.41 -15.53
CA ASP A 201 16.48 -2.05 -16.83
C ASP A 201 16.97 -0.99 -17.83
N PRO A 202 18.29 -0.85 -18.05
CA PRO A 202 18.84 0.23 -18.88
C PRO A 202 18.32 0.25 -20.31
N GLU A 203 18.02 -0.91 -20.89
CA GLU A 203 17.48 -1.02 -22.26
C GLU A 203 16.07 -0.46 -22.34
N LEU A 204 15.20 -0.91 -21.42
CA LEU A 204 13.81 -0.52 -21.38
C LEU A 204 13.66 0.95 -20.95
N TYR A 205 14.51 1.41 -20.03
CA TYR A 205 14.60 2.81 -19.64
C TYR A 205 14.99 3.71 -20.79
N LYS A 206 16.03 3.35 -21.57
CA LYS A 206 16.47 4.16 -22.72
C LYS A 206 15.33 4.37 -23.73
N GLU A 207 14.56 3.32 -24.02
CA GLU A 207 13.41 3.41 -24.91
C GLU A 207 12.31 4.31 -24.33
N TYR A 208 11.99 4.16 -23.04
CA TYR A 208 10.94 4.93 -22.38
C TYR A 208 11.32 6.42 -22.19
N ALA A 209 12.57 6.70 -21.84
CA ALA A 209 13.09 8.05 -21.59
C ALA A 209 13.06 8.90 -22.87
N ALA A 210 13.20 8.28 -24.05
CA ALA A 210 13.10 8.95 -25.34
C ALA A 210 11.67 9.40 -25.70
N LEU A 211 10.64 8.91 -24.99
CA LEU A 211 9.24 9.26 -25.26
C LEU A 211 8.89 10.67 -24.75
N LYS A 212 7.99 11.35 -25.46
CA LYS A 212 7.39 12.60 -24.97
C LYS A 212 6.50 12.34 -23.75
N LYS A 213 6.32 13.34 -22.88
CA LYS A 213 5.50 13.25 -21.65
C LYS A 213 4.10 12.64 -21.88
N LYS A 214 3.43 12.99 -22.98
CA LYS A 214 2.13 12.40 -23.36
C LYS A 214 2.25 10.89 -23.64
N GLN A 215 3.23 10.50 -24.45
CA GLN A 215 3.46 9.10 -24.79
C GLN A 215 3.89 8.27 -23.57
N LYS A 216 4.65 8.84 -22.63
CA LYS A 216 4.99 8.18 -21.36
C LYS A 216 3.72 7.79 -20.59
N ARG A 217 2.79 8.73 -20.39
CA ARG A 217 1.49 8.46 -19.75
C ARG A 217 0.70 7.37 -20.49
N ASP A 218 0.55 7.51 -21.80
CA ASP A 218 -0.27 6.59 -22.60
C ASP A 218 0.32 5.17 -22.64
N LYS A 219 1.64 5.03 -22.51
CA LYS A 219 2.35 3.74 -22.66
C LYS A 219 2.89 3.16 -21.35
N MET A 220 2.71 3.82 -20.19
CA MET A 220 3.37 3.40 -18.95
C MET A 220 3.07 1.95 -18.55
N TYR A 221 1.82 1.49 -18.74
CA TYR A 221 1.44 0.11 -18.44
C TYR A 221 1.97 -0.93 -19.43
N ILE A 222 2.20 -0.54 -20.69
CA ILE A 222 2.83 -1.41 -21.68
C ILE A 222 4.29 -1.65 -21.29
N PHE A 223 5.00 -0.60 -20.88
CA PHE A 223 6.38 -0.71 -20.41
C PHE A 223 6.46 -1.47 -19.09
N LEU A 224 5.51 -1.26 -18.17
CA LEU A 224 5.43 -2.02 -16.93
C LEU A 224 5.26 -3.53 -17.18
N LYS A 225 4.39 -3.89 -18.13
CA LYS A 225 4.20 -5.29 -18.54
C LYS A 225 5.50 -5.88 -19.09
N ARG A 226 6.21 -5.15 -19.97
CA ARG A 226 7.51 -5.57 -20.52
C ARG A 226 8.57 -5.74 -19.44
N TYR A 227 8.60 -4.83 -18.46
CA TYR A 227 9.48 -4.95 -17.31
C TYR A 227 9.19 -6.23 -16.52
N ASN A 228 7.92 -6.48 -16.17
CA ASN A 228 7.53 -7.69 -15.42
C ASN A 228 7.83 -9.00 -16.16
N GLN A 229 7.79 -9.00 -17.51
CA GLN A 229 8.16 -10.15 -18.32
C GLN A 229 9.66 -10.48 -18.22
N LYS A 230 10.52 -9.45 -18.18
CA LYS A 230 11.98 -9.61 -18.04
C LYS A 230 12.40 -9.86 -16.59
N HIS A 231 11.66 -9.30 -15.64
CA HIS A 231 12.00 -9.28 -14.21
C HIS A 231 10.85 -9.88 -13.39
N PRO A 232 10.67 -11.21 -13.39
CA PRO A 232 9.61 -11.84 -12.59
C PRO A 232 9.87 -11.66 -11.09
N ALA A 233 8.80 -11.64 -10.29
CA ALA A 233 8.90 -11.73 -8.84
C ALA A 233 9.30 -13.16 -8.45
N TYR A 234 10.15 -13.34 -7.45
CA TYR A 234 10.57 -14.67 -6.97
C TYR A 234 10.00 -14.94 -5.59
N PHE A 235 9.48 -16.13 -5.33
CA PHE A 235 8.96 -16.53 -4.01
C PHE A 235 9.58 -17.85 -3.56
N PRO A 236 9.55 -18.16 -2.25
CA PRO A 236 9.98 -19.47 -1.76
C PRO A 236 9.18 -20.59 -2.45
N ARG A 237 9.84 -21.70 -2.77
CA ARG A 237 9.17 -22.92 -3.19
C ARG A 237 8.40 -23.44 -1.99
N LEU A 238 7.07 -23.50 -2.12
CA LEU A 238 6.27 -24.24 -1.17
C LEU A 238 6.53 -25.74 -1.42
N GLY A 239 6.89 -26.46 -0.35
CA GLY A 239 7.11 -27.90 -0.36
C GLY A 239 5.81 -28.70 -0.42
#